data_AF-J6GZF5-F1
#
_entry.id   AF-J6GZF5-F1
#
_cell.length_a   1.000
_cell.length_b   1.000
_cell.length_c   1.000
_cell.angle_alpha   90.00
_cell.angle_beta   90.00
_cell.angle_gamma   90.00
#
_symmetry.space_group_name_H-M   'P 1'
#
loop_
_entity.id
_entity.type
_entity.pdbx_description
1 polymer ?
#
loop_
_entity_poly.entity_id
_entity_poly.type
_entity_poly.pdbx_seq_one_letter_code
_entity_poly.pdbx_strand_id
1 'polypeptide(L)'
;MIAPTQLKKPSNWQDFEKLCKLLWGEIWTCEDTIKRHGRQGQNQHGVDVFSYVEKYGGYCGIQCKGKDDYTNAQLTEREIDAEIEKALGFLPKIKLLIFATTANKDANTESYIRQKDIENREKGLFAVDIAAWEDIVDQLERYRTTYNWYVNNCQFKDTTDIQVSFDGERDVTICPEYVRTTTRYEYRELSHFEKKLQFRIESLPLLPSLYGAPRKIDKRWCRLDIRIENIGKTVIKTPKLIVFFRAEDIVKIDDHFSYCGGWCMDGAERAQINASREAQREVFKTHKNQLEYRPKSSVFVQMDHRDFHMSIIPADGIRKLDLIWRFLCEDYHKEGLLTINVEPKIDECIKTIVVHDKSELKSEEVSITAKIIEE
;
A
#
# COMPACT_ATOMS: atom_id res chain seq x y z
N MET A 1 11.36 -20.57 39.76
CA MET A 1 10.41 -19.73 39.01
C MET A 1 11.15 -19.22 37.78
N ILE A 2 10.70 -19.60 36.60
CA ILE A 2 11.17 -18.98 35.35
C ILE A 2 10.61 -17.56 35.39
N ALA A 3 11.44 -16.54 35.17
CA ALA A 3 10.96 -15.16 35.10
C ALA A 3 9.81 -15.11 34.09
N PRO A 4 8.63 -14.56 34.44
CA PRO A 4 7.53 -14.49 33.48
C PRO A 4 8.02 -13.72 32.27
N THR A 5 7.98 -14.38 31.11
CA THR A 5 8.19 -13.71 29.81
C THR A 5 7.14 -12.63 29.73
N GLN A 6 7.54 -11.38 29.91
CA GLN A 6 6.63 -10.25 29.91
C GLN A 6 6.03 -10.15 28.51
N LEU A 7 4.78 -10.62 28.33
CA LEU A 7 4.10 -10.53 27.05
C LEU A 7 4.00 -9.06 26.68
N LYS A 8 4.44 -8.73 25.46
CA LYS A 8 4.34 -7.39 24.89
C LYS A 8 2.86 -7.01 24.82
N LYS A 9 2.50 -5.78 25.17
CA LYS A 9 1.12 -5.28 25.04
C LYS A 9 0.80 -4.98 23.57
N PRO A 10 -0.47 -5.12 23.15
CA PRO A 10 -0.87 -4.72 21.80
C PRO A 10 -0.64 -3.22 21.59
N SER A 11 0.06 -2.85 20.50
CA SER A 11 0.40 -1.46 20.20
C SER A 11 -0.78 -0.64 19.65
N ASN A 12 -1.87 -1.28 19.23
CA ASN A 12 -3.08 -0.59 18.78
C ASN A 12 -4.33 -1.24 19.41
N TRP A 13 -5.40 -0.45 19.48
CA TRP A 13 -6.63 -0.86 20.16
C TRP A 13 -7.39 -1.95 19.39
N GLN A 14 -7.28 -2.03 18.07
CA GLN A 14 -7.94 -3.06 17.27
C GLN A 14 -7.36 -4.47 17.52
N ASP A 15 -6.03 -4.55 17.66
CA ASP A 15 -5.33 -5.78 18.03
C ASP A 15 -5.70 -6.19 19.46
N PHE A 16 -5.85 -5.21 20.37
CA PHE A 16 -6.31 -5.48 21.73
C PHE A 16 -7.74 -6.02 21.77
N GLU A 17 -8.69 -5.41 21.05
CA GLU A 17 -10.05 -5.95 20.94
C GLU A 17 -10.09 -7.36 20.35
N LYS A 18 -9.23 -7.63 19.34
CA LYS A 18 -9.11 -8.96 18.75
C LYS A 18 -8.58 -9.97 19.76
N LEU A 19 -7.57 -9.59 20.56
CA LEU A 19 -7.06 -10.39 21.66
C LEU A 19 -8.17 -10.67 22.69
N CYS A 20 -8.90 -9.66 23.14
CA CYS A 20 -10.00 -9.81 24.10
C CYS A 20 -11.09 -10.73 23.55
N LYS A 21 -11.49 -10.57 22.27
CA LYS A 21 -12.46 -11.46 21.64
C LYS A 21 -12.01 -12.92 21.69
N LEU A 22 -10.76 -13.21 21.32
CA LEU A 22 -10.26 -14.60 21.30
C LEU A 22 -10.15 -15.16 22.72
N LEU A 23 -9.55 -14.38 23.64
CA LEU A 23 -9.34 -14.80 25.02
C LEU A 23 -10.64 -15.10 25.74
N TRP A 24 -11.61 -14.17 25.72
CA TRP A 24 -12.90 -14.40 26.37
C TRP A 24 -13.79 -15.38 25.61
N GLY A 25 -13.56 -15.58 24.31
CA GLY A 25 -14.13 -16.70 23.56
C GLY A 25 -13.74 -18.04 24.19
N GLU A 26 -12.46 -18.22 24.52
CA GLU A 26 -11.94 -19.43 25.16
C GLU A 26 -12.37 -19.51 26.64
N ILE A 27 -12.29 -18.41 27.42
CA ILE A 27 -12.69 -18.36 28.83
C ILE A 27 -14.17 -18.74 29.02
N TRP A 28 -15.05 -18.20 28.18
CA TRP A 28 -16.49 -18.42 28.26
C TRP A 28 -16.98 -19.61 27.45
N THR A 29 -16.08 -20.29 26.72
CA THR A 29 -16.41 -21.42 25.83
C THR A 29 -17.49 -21.03 24.81
N CYS A 30 -17.24 -19.90 24.13
CA CYS A 30 -18.19 -19.26 23.22
C CYS A 30 -17.50 -18.72 21.95
N GLU A 31 -16.46 -19.41 21.49
CA GLU A 31 -15.60 -19.02 20.37
C GLU A 31 -16.41 -18.73 19.08
N ASP A 32 -17.49 -19.49 18.87
CA ASP A 32 -18.36 -19.38 17.70
C ASP A 32 -19.40 -18.24 17.79
N THR A 33 -19.73 -17.79 19.01
CA THR A 33 -20.83 -16.84 19.25
C THR A 33 -20.34 -15.45 19.68
N ILE A 34 -19.12 -15.34 20.21
CA ILE A 34 -18.52 -14.07 20.62
C ILE A 34 -18.23 -13.15 19.42
N LYS A 35 -18.61 -11.88 19.54
CA LYS A 35 -18.56 -10.91 18.43
C LYS A 35 -18.06 -9.56 18.90
N ARG A 36 -17.35 -8.86 18.01
CA ARG A 36 -17.09 -7.42 18.16
C ARG A 36 -18.37 -6.65 17.80
N HIS A 37 -18.66 -5.61 18.56
CA HIS A 37 -19.87 -4.82 18.43
C HIS A 37 -19.65 -3.69 17.41
N GLY A 38 -20.34 -3.73 16.27
CA GLY A 38 -20.36 -2.62 15.31
C GLY A 38 -18.99 -2.26 14.70
N ARG A 39 -18.97 -1.17 13.92
CA ARG A 39 -17.74 -0.52 13.41
C ARG A 39 -17.46 0.75 14.22
N GLN A 40 -16.19 1.15 14.23
CA GLN A 40 -15.76 2.40 14.85
C GLN A 40 -16.60 3.59 14.37
N GLY A 41 -17.11 4.39 15.31
CA GLY A 41 -17.99 5.54 15.04
C GLY A 41 -19.50 5.23 15.11
N GLN A 42 -19.89 3.96 15.30
CA GLN A 42 -21.26 3.60 15.65
C GLN A 42 -21.47 3.67 17.17
N ASN A 43 -22.70 3.89 17.61
CA ASN A 43 -23.03 3.83 19.03
C ASN A 43 -22.96 2.37 19.52
N GLN A 44 -21.83 2.01 20.11
CA GLN A 44 -21.56 0.65 20.62
C GLN A 44 -22.03 0.45 22.06
N HIS A 45 -22.74 1.43 22.64
CA HIS A 45 -23.26 1.37 24.01
C HIS A 45 -22.20 0.98 25.05
N GLY A 46 -20.94 1.42 24.89
CA GLY A 46 -19.86 1.09 25.84
C GLY A 46 -19.54 -0.40 25.94
N VAL A 47 -19.82 -1.18 24.89
CA VAL A 47 -19.50 -2.61 24.79
C VAL A 47 -18.84 -2.87 23.44
N ASP A 48 -17.56 -3.24 23.44
CA ASP A 48 -16.78 -3.48 22.22
C ASP A 48 -16.85 -4.95 21.78
N VAL A 49 -16.96 -5.87 22.73
CA VAL A 49 -17.12 -7.32 22.48
C VAL A 49 -18.26 -7.85 23.32
N PHE A 50 -19.08 -8.74 22.77
CA PHE A 50 -20.16 -9.37 23.51
C PHE A 50 -20.41 -10.82 23.08
N SER A 51 -20.99 -11.59 23.99
CA SER A 51 -21.54 -12.93 23.71
C SER A 51 -22.66 -13.27 24.69
N TYR A 52 -23.52 -14.22 24.33
CA TYR A 52 -24.37 -14.89 25.31
C TYR A 52 -23.54 -15.95 26.02
N VAL A 53 -23.47 -15.89 27.35
CA VAL A 53 -22.63 -16.78 28.16
C VAL A 53 -23.50 -17.65 29.05
N GLU A 54 -23.51 -18.96 28.78
CA GLU A 54 -24.36 -19.93 29.48
C GLU A 54 -24.17 -19.90 31.00
N LYS A 55 -22.92 -19.80 31.47
CA LYS A 55 -22.58 -19.70 32.89
C LYS A 55 -23.30 -18.56 33.61
N TYR A 56 -23.56 -17.45 32.92
CA TYR A 56 -24.21 -16.27 33.48
C TYR A 56 -25.70 -16.16 33.08
N GLY A 57 -26.19 -17.07 32.23
CA GLY A 57 -27.57 -17.06 31.74
C GLY A 57 -27.97 -15.75 31.04
N GLY A 58 -27.05 -15.16 30.27
CA GLY A 58 -27.32 -13.89 29.60
C GLY A 58 -26.14 -13.31 28.82
N TYR A 59 -26.37 -12.15 28.20
CA TYR A 59 -25.33 -11.45 27.47
C TYR A 59 -24.28 -10.87 28.41
N CYS A 60 -23.01 -11.03 28.05
CA CYS A 60 -21.88 -10.40 28.72
C CYS A 60 -21.17 -9.49 27.73
N GLY A 61 -20.73 -8.32 28.22
CA GLY A 61 -20.01 -7.31 27.45
C GLY A 61 -18.60 -7.11 27.96
N ILE A 62 -17.71 -6.73 27.05
CA ILE A 62 -16.33 -6.32 27.34
C ILE A 62 -16.12 -4.95 26.72
N GLN A 63 -15.70 -4.00 27.54
CA GLN A 63 -15.19 -2.70 27.10
C GLN A 63 -13.66 -2.78 27.09
N CYS A 64 -13.08 -2.64 25.91
CA CYS A 64 -11.64 -2.67 25.68
C CYS A 64 -11.09 -1.23 25.77
N LYS A 65 -10.02 -1.03 26.54
CA LYS A 65 -9.30 0.24 26.64
C LYS A 65 -7.80 0.01 26.47
N GLY A 66 -7.33 0.26 25.24
CA GLY A 66 -5.89 0.32 24.95
C GLY A 66 -5.29 1.59 25.54
N LYS A 67 -4.31 1.41 26.42
CA LYS A 67 -3.49 2.45 27.04
C LYS A 67 -2.04 2.21 26.64
N ASP A 68 -1.37 3.27 26.20
CA ASP A 68 0.01 3.22 25.70
C ASP A 68 1.01 3.16 26.86
N ASP A 69 1.97 2.22 26.78
CA ASP A 69 3.07 2.05 27.73
C ASP A 69 3.91 3.31 27.90
N TYR A 70 4.04 4.13 26.84
CA TYR A 70 4.84 5.37 26.92
C TYR A 70 4.20 6.44 27.81
N THR A 71 2.90 6.34 28.07
CA THR A 71 2.14 7.37 28.81
C THR A 71 1.75 6.94 30.23
N ASN A 72 1.98 5.68 30.61
CA ASN A 72 1.44 5.08 31.85
C ASN A 72 -0.05 5.43 32.07
N ALA A 73 -0.80 5.58 30.98
CA ALA A 73 -2.17 6.07 31.07
C ALA A 73 -3.05 5.02 31.78
N GLN A 74 -3.75 5.46 32.81
CA GLN A 74 -4.67 4.62 33.58
C GLN A 74 -6.11 4.81 33.13
N LEU A 75 -6.97 3.88 33.53
CA LEU A 75 -8.41 4.03 33.39
C LEU A 75 -8.92 4.99 34.48
N THR A 76 -9.61 6.05 34.09
CA THR A 76 -10.10 7.06 35.05
C THR A 76 -11.52 6.72 35.52
N GLU A 77 -11.88 7.15 36.73
CA GLU A 77 -13.25 6.98 37.27
C GLU A 77 -14.31 7.56 36.32
N ARG A 78 -14.03 8.72 35.70
CA ARG A 78 -14.93 9.35 34.73
C ARG A 78 -15.13 8.50 33.47
N GLU A 79 -14.07 7.86 32.99
CA GLU A 79 -14.17 6.93 31.87
C GLU A 79 -15.04 5.72 32.28
N ILE A 80 -14.82 5.16 33.46
CA ILE A 80 -15.59 4.01 33.98
C ILE A 80 -17.08 4.36 34.06
N ASP A 81 -17.43 5.47 34.72
CA ASP A 81 -18.81 5.92 34.86
C ASP A 81 -19.47 6.12 33.49
N ALA A 82 -18.77 6.78 32.57
CA ALA A 82 -19.29 7.05 31.23
C ALA A 82 -19.57 5.77 30.44
N GLU A 83 -18.72 4.75 30.53
CA GLU A 83 -18.96 3.47 29.83
C GLU A 83 -20.04 2.62 30.52
N ILE A 84 -20.12 2.63 31.85
CA ILE A 84 -21.23 1.98 32.59
C ILE A 84 -22.57 2.57 32.15
N GLU A 85 -22.67 3.90 32.12
CA GLU A 85 -23.90 4.60 31.72
C GLU A 85 -24.31 4.25 30.28
N LYS A 86 -23.35 4.21 29.35
CA LYS A 86 -23.63 3.77 27.98
C LYS A 86 -24.11 2.31 27.91
N ALA A 87 -23.52 1.43 28.70
CA ALA A 87 -23.85 0.00 28.74
C ALA A 87 -25.26 -0.29 29.27
N LEU A 88 -25.87 0.63 30.01
CA LEU A 88 -27.30 0.55 30.36
C LEU A 88 -28.22 0.52 29.13
N GLY A 89 -27.77 1.14 28.02
CA GLY A 89 -28.49 1.16 26.75
C GLY A 89 -28.29 -0.10 25.89
N PHE A 90 -27.46 -1.05 26.31
CA PHE A 90 -27.20 -2.26 25.53
C PHE A 90 -28.44 -3.19 25.55
N LEU A 91 -28.87 -3.62 24.36
CA LEU A 91 -30.03 -4.49 24.18
C LEU A 91 -29.65 -5.77 23.42
N PRO A 92 -30.03 -6.96 23.93
CA PRO A 92 -30.70 -7.23 25.21
C PRO A 92 -29.80 -6.93 26.42
N LYS A 93 -30.40 -6.59 27.58
CA LYS A 93 -29.64 -6.21 28.78
C LYS A 93 -28.54 -7.23 29.12
N ILE A 94 -27.33 -6.75 29.34
CA ILE A 94 -26.21 -7.58 29.78
C ILE A 94 -26.35 -8.00 31.26
N LYS A 95 -25.58 -9.03 31.64
CA LYS A 95 -25.43 -9.57 32.99
C LYS A 95 -24.09 -9.21 33.62
N LEU A 96 -23.08 -8.99 32.79
CA LEU A 96 -21.72 -8.65 33.20
C LEU A 96 -21.09 -7.69 32.18
N LEU A 97 -20.43 -6.65 32.68
CA LEU A 97 -19.55 -5.76 31.93
C LEU A 97 -18.12 -5.90 32.47
N ILE A 98 -17.18 -6.28 31.61
CA ILE A 98 -15.76 -6.34 31.95
C ILE A 98 -15.02 -5.17 31.30
N PHE A 99 -14.28 -4.40 32.09
CA PHE A 99 -13.30 -3.45 31.60
C PHE A 99 -11.98 -4.18 31.35
N ALA A 100 -11.67 -4.49 30.11
CA ALA A 100 -10.36 -5.02 29.73
C ALA A 100 -9.42 -3.86 29.39
N THR A 101 -8.23 -3.81 29.98
CA THR A 101 -7.25 -2.74 29.69
C THR A 101 -5.82 -3.24 29.56
N THR A 102 -5.03 -2.60 28.70
CA THR A 102 -3.57 -2.80 28.62
C THR A 102 -2.82 -2.02 29.69
N ALA A 103 -3.49 -1.21 30.51
CA ALA A 103 -2.88 -0.59 31.69
C ALA A 103 -2.51 -1.66 32.72
N ASN A 104 -1.45 -1.38 33.48
CA ASN A 104 -1.07 -2.20 34.62
C ASN A 104 -2.10 -2.05 35.75
N LYS A 105 -2.19 -3.04 36.64
CA LYS A 105 -3.04 -2.99 37.83
C LYS A 105 -2.87 -1.70 38.63
N ASP A 106 -3.99 -1.10 38.99
CA ASP A 106 -4.06 0.10 39.82
C ASP A 106 -5.10 -0.10 40.94
N ALA A 107 -4.62 0.00 42.19
CA ALA A 107 -5.44 -0.30 43.37
C ALA A 107 -6.66 0.62 43.52
N ASN A 108 -6.54 1.88 43.08
CA ASN A 108 -7.64 2.84 43.13
C ASN A 108 -8.72 2.46 42.11
N THR A 109 -8.32 2.19 40.86
CA THR A 109 -9.19 1.74 39.78
C THR A 109 -9.94 0.46 40.15
N GLU A 110 -9.24 -0.55 40.68
CA GLU A 110 -9.88 -1.79 41.11
C GLU A 110 -10.85 -1.57 42.28
N SER A 111 -10.48 -0.73 43.25
CA SER A 111 -11.35 -0.41 44.39
C SER A 111 -12.61 0.32 43.95
N TYR A 112 -12.49 1.17 42.94
CA TYR A 112 -13.61 1.88 42.34
C TYR A 112 -14.53 0.94 41.57
N ILE A 113 -13.99 0.03 40.75
CA ILE A 113 -14.77 -1.00 40.04
C ILE A 113 -15.54 -1.88 41.02
N ARG A 114 -14.93 -2.29 42.15
CA ARG A 114 -15.63 -3.05 43.20
C ARG A 114 -16.81 -2.28 43.80
N GLN A 115 -16.66 -0.98 44.03
CA GLN A 115 -17.77 -0.14 44.49
C GLN A 115 -18.89 -0.07 43.45
N LYS A 116 -18.55 0.13 42.18
CA LYS A 116 -19.52 0.17 41.07
C LYS A 116 -20.24 -1.17 40.86
N ASP A 117 -19.56 -2.29 41.05
CA ASP A 117 -20.18 -3.62 41.01
C ASP A 117 -21.27 -3.75 42.07
N ILE A 118 -20.98 -3.34 43.32
CA ILE A 118 -21.95 -3.35 44.42
C ILE A 118 -23.13 -2.44 44.09
N GLU A 119 -22.88 -1.19 43.71
CA GLU A 119 -23.92 -0.21 43.37
C GLU A 119 -24.84 -0.71 42.24
N ASN A 120 -24.28 -1.32 41.20
CA ASN A 120 -25.07 -1.83 40.08
C ASN A 120 -25.90 -3.06 40.49
N ARG A 121 -25.33 -3.99 41.26
CA ARG A 121 -26.05 -5.17 41.74
C ARG A 121 -27.19 -4.81 42.68
N GLU A 122 -27.00 -3.85 43.57
CA GLU A 122 -28.08 -3.34 44.46
C GLU A 122 -29.24 -2.75 43.67
N LYS A 123 -28.97 -2.15 42.50
CA LYS A 123 -29.99 -1.63 41.57
C LYS A 123 -30.60 -2.71 40.65
N GLY A 124 -30.20 -3.98 40.78
CA GLY A 124 -30.64 -5.07 39.91
C GLY A 124 -30.11 -4.96 38.48
N LEU A 125 -28.98 -4.27 38.28
CA LEU A 125 -28.30 -4.11 36.99
C LEU A 125 -27.24 -5.21 36.80
N PHE A 126 -26.39 -5.06 35.77
CA PHE A 126 -25.30 -5.99 35.48
C PHE A 126 -24.14 -5.86 36.46
N ALA A 127 -23.42 -6.96 36.67
CA ALA A 127 -22.16 -6.95 37.40
C ALA A 127 -21.08 -6.20 36.62
N VAL A 128 -20.12 -5.61 37.33
CA VAL A 128 -18.99 -4.88 36.76
C VAL A 128 -17.69 -5.50 37.23
N ASP A 129 -16.75 -5.73 36.32
CA ASP A 129 -15.44 -6.30 36.64
C ASP A 129 -14.34 -5.63 35.81
N ILE A 130 -13.07 -5.84 36.19
CA ILE A 130 -11.90 -5.32 35.48
C ILE A 130 -10.87 -6.43 35.27
N ALA A 131 -10.25 -6.42 34.10
CA ALA A 131 -9.08 -7.23 33.78
C ALA A 131 -7.96 -6.30 33.30
N ALA A 132 -7.00 -6.04 34.18
CA ALA A 132 -5.79 -5.30 33.84
C ALA A 132 -4.83 -6.18 33.02
N TRP A 133 -3.74 -5.61 32.51
CA TRP A 133 -2.82 -6.36 31.66
C TRP A 133 -2.27 -7.61 32.34
N GLU A 134 -1.90 -7.51 33.61
CA GLU A 134 -1.40 -8.65 34.38
C GLU A 134 -2.47 -9.75 34.53
N ASP A 135 -3.76 -9.40 34.71
CA ASP A 135 -4.84 -10.39 34.74
C ASP A 135 -5.02 -11.06 33.37
N ILE A 136 -4.92 -10.29 32.30
CA ILE A 136 -5.03 -10.80 30.93
C ILE A 136 -3.88 -11.76 30.63
N VAL A 137 -2.66 -11.44 31.06
CA VAL A 137 -1.49 -12.33 30.94
C VAL A 137 -1.72 -13.62 31.72
N ASP A 138 -2.18 -13.53 32.97
CA ASP A 138 -2.51 -14.70 33.79
C ASP A 138 -3.57 -15.59 33.13
N GLN A 139 -4.58 -15.00 32.48
CA GLN A 139 -5.58 -15.75 31.73
C GLN A 139 -4.98 -16.36 30.46
N LEU A 140 -4.19 -15.62 29.68
CA LEU A 140 -3.51 -16.16 28.50
C LEU A 140 -2.66 -17.39 28.87
N GLU A 141 -1.92 -17.33 29.97
CA GLU A 141 -1.17 -18.50 30.44
C GLU A 141 -2.06 -19.70 30.78
N ARG A 142 -3.32 -19.51 31.17
CA ARG A 142 -4.28 -20.62 31.39
C ARG A 142 -4.88 -21.14 30.09
N TYR A 143 -5.11 -20.25 29.12
CA TYR A 143 -5.83 -20.52 27.87
C TYR A 143 -4.87 -20.58 26.67
N ARG A 144 -4.35 -21.79 26.44
CA ARG A 144 -3.19 -22.03 25.57
C ARG A 144 -3.46 -21.77 24.09
N THR A 145 -4.70 -21.89 23.62
CA THR A 145 -5.03 -21.65 22.22
C THR A 145 -4.81 -20.17 21.88
N THR A 146 -5.38 -19.29 22.70
CA THR A 146 -5.21 -17.84 22.55
C THR A 146 -3.78 -17.40 22.83
N TYR A 147 -3.11 -17.97 23.84
CA TYR A 147 -1.70 -17.68 24.11
C TYR A 147 -0.81 -17.98 22.91
N ASN A 148 -0.94 -19.18 22.32
CA ASN A 148 -0.14 -19.57 21.16
C ASN A 148 -0.42 -18.66 19.97
N TRP A 149 -1.69 -18.31 19.72
CA TRP A 149 -2.05 -17.33 18.69
C TRP A 149 -1.37 -15.97 18.95
N TYR A 150 -1.42 -15.48 20.19
CA TYR A 150 -0.90 -14.17 20.56
C TYR A 150 0.63 -14.10 20.45
N VAL A 151 1.33 -15.09 21.00
CA VAL A 151 2.79 -15.18 20.93
C VAL A 151 3.25 -15.33 19.49
N ASN A 152 2.59 -16.19 18.69
CA ASN A 152 2.95 -16.35 17.28
C ASN A 152 2.73 -15.05 16.50
N ASN A 153 1.67 -14.30 16.77
CA ASN A 153 1.45 -13.02 16.09
C ASN A 153 2.47 -11.96 16.50
N CYS A 154 2.82 -11.88 17.78
CA CYS A 154 3.87 -10.98 18.27
C CYS A 154 5.24 -11.33 17.65
N GLN A 155 5.61 -12.62 17.68
CA GLN A 155 6.84 -13.10 17.07
C GLN A 155 6.86 -12.87 15.56
N PHE A 156 5.72 -13.06 14.87
CA PHE A 156 5.61 -12.77 13.45
C PHE A 156 5.95 -11.30 13.17
N LYS A 157 5.35 -10.35 13.90
CA LYS A 157 5.63 -8.92 13.72
C LYS A 157 7.08 -8.55 14.01
N ASP A 158 7.68 -9.11 15.06
CA ASP A 158 9.03 -8.77 15.50
C ASP A 158 10.13 -9.43 14.64
N THR A 159 9.81 -10.48 13.88
CA THR A 159 10.79 -11.24 13.08
C THR A 159 10.54 -11.24 11.57
N THR A 160 9.41 -10.72 11.12
CA THR A 160 9.16 -10.44 9.69
C THR A 160 9.92 -9.19 9.29
N ASP A 161 10.70 -9.29 8.23
CA ASP A 161 11.32 -8.12 7.62
C ASP A 161 11.51 -8.32 6.11
N ILE A 162 11.46 -7.22 5.38
CA ILE A 162 11.63 -7.22 3.92
C ILE A 162 12.63 -6.16 3.50
N GLN A 163 13.27 -6.41 2.36
CA GLN A 163 14.08 -5.44 1.65
C GLN A 163 13.50 -5.22 0.26
N VAL A 164 13.39 -3.96 -0.15
CA VAL A 164 13.09 -3.58 -1.54
C VAL A 164 14.34 -2.91 -2.09
N SER A 165 14.72 -3.24 -3.32
CA SER A 165 15.95 -2.76 -3.95
C SER A 165 15.83 -2.72 -5.48
N PHE A 166 16.76 -2.03 -6.13
CA PHE A 166 17.04 -2.15 -7.55
C PHE A 166 18.07 -3.26 -7.75
N ASP A 167 17.62 -4.50 -7.95
CA ASP A 167 18.49 -5.69 -8.09
C ASP A 167 19.57 -5.79 -6.99
N GLY A 168 19.19 -5.54 -5.73
CA GLY A 168 20.10 -5.56 -4.57
C GLY A 168 20.61 -4.18 -4.14
N GLU A 169 20.57 -3.18 -5.01
CA GLU A 169 21.06 -1.82 -4.72
C GLU A 169 19.96 -0.87 -4.21
N ARG A 170 20.36 0.16 -3.46
CA ARG A 170 19.41 1.18 -2.96
C ARG A 170 19.17 2.30 -3.97
N ASP A 171 20.04 2.42 -4.95
CA ASP A 171 19.95 3.42 -5.99
C ASP A 171 20.26 2.84 -7.37
N VAL A 172 19.75 3.54 -8.39
CA VAL A 172 19.96 3.20 -9.79
C VAL A 172 20.10 4.47 -10.61
N THR A 173 20.85 4.41 -11.70
CA THR A 173 21.00 5.52 -12.65
C THR A 173 20.25 5.21 -13.93
N ILE A 174 19.32 6.09 -14.32
CA ILE A 174 18.58 5.99 -15.57
C ILE A 174 19.02 7.05 -16.57
N CYS A 175 18.94 6.70 -17.85
CA CYS A 175 19.45 7.53 -18.95
C CYS A 175 18.37 7.82 -20.01
N PRO A 176 17.42 8.74 -19.75
CA PRO A 176 16.44 9.13 -20.77
C PRO A 176 17.12 9.81 -21.96
N GLU A 177 16.72 9.49 -23.19
CA GLU A 177 17.35 10.03 -24.41
C GLU A 177 16.57 11.20 -25.03
N TYR A 178 17.32 12.24 -25.42
CA TYR A 178 16.84 13.46 -26.06
C TYR A 178 17.66 13.77 -27.31
N VAL A 179 17.12 14.60 -28.20
CA VAL A 179 17.83 15.15 -29.35
C VAL A 179 17.89 16.67 -29.21
N ARG A 180 19.10 17.23 -29.24
CA ARG A 180 19.34 18.66 -29.41
C ARG A 180 19.50 18.97 -30.88
N THR A 181 18.52 19.65 -31.46
CA THR A 181 18.54 20.07 -32.87
C THR A 181 18.99 21.52 -32.98
N THR A 182 20.09 21.75 -33.70
CA THR A 182 20.53 23.08 -34.12
C THR A 182 20.08 23.31 -35.55
N THR A 183 19.11 24.20 -35.74
CA THR A 183 18.56 24.55 -37.06
C THR A 183 19.35 25.71 -37.64
N ARG A 184 19.98 25.49 -38.79
CA ARG A 184 20.75 26.48 -39.55
C ARG A 184 20.01 26.88 -40.81
N TYR A 185 20.05 28.16 -41.14
CA TYR A 185 19.42 28.69 -42.36
C TYR A 185 20.51 29.06 -43.36
N GLU A 186 20.48 28.44 -44.53
CA GLU A 186 21.42 28.72 -45.62
C GLU A 186 20.67 29.30 -46.81
N TYR A 187 21.12 30.45 -47.31
CA TYR A 187 20.55 31.04 -48.52
C TYR A 187 21.12 30.38 -49.77
N ARG A 188 20.23 29.95 -50.68
CA ARG A 188 20.60 29.53 -52.03
C ARG A 188 19.68 30.15 -53.06
N GLU A 189 20.26 30.80 -54.06
CA GLU A 189 19.48 31.31 -55.18
C GLU A 189 19.00 30.16 -56.09
N LEU A 190 17.71 30.17 -56.43
CA LEU A 190 17.12 29.19 -57.35
C LEU A 190 17.58 29.45 -58.79
N SER A 191 17.89 28.38 -59.52
CA SER A 191 18.14 28.46 -60.97
C SER A 191 16.88 28.80 -61.75
N HIS A 192 17.05 29.26 -62.99
CA HIS A 192 15.93 29.61 -63.88
C HIS A 192 14.96 28.44 -64.12
N PHE A 193 15.46 27.20 -64.16
CA PHE A 193 14.64 26.00 -64.31
C PHE A 193 13.87 25.66 -63.01
N GLU A 194 14.50 25.77 -61.85
CA GLU A 194 13.86 25.51 -60.55
C GLU A 194 12.75 26.53 -60.24
N LYS A 195 12.96 27.82 -60.58
CA LYS A 195 11.91 28.86 -60.51
C LYS A 195 10.67 28.50 -61.35
N LYS A 196 10.84 27.80 -62.48
CA LYS A 196 9.76 27.35 -63.36
C LYS A 196 9.05 26.09 -62.86
N LEU A 197 9.76 25.24 -62.12
CA LEU A 197 9.23 24.00 -61.53
C LEU A 197 8.46 24.24 -60.23
N GLN A 198 8.88 25.23 -59.43
CA GLN A 198 8.24 25.61 -58.17
C GLN A 198 6.75 25.98 -58.36
N PHE A 199 6.42 26.64 -59.48
CA PHE A 199 5.04 26.97 -59.87
C PHE A 199 4.15 25.77 -60.23
N ARG A 200 4.70 24.55 -60.40
CA ARG A 200 3.94 23.36 -60.84
C ARG A 200 3.61 22.36 -59.73
N ILE A 201 4.22 22.47 -58.56
CA ILE A 201 4.17 21.43 -57.50
C ILE A 201 3.14 21.75 -56.40
N GLU A 202 2.52 22.94 -56.38
CA GLU A 202 1.59 23.36 -55.31
C GLU A 202 0.26 22.59 -55.20
N SER A 203 -0.01 21.57 -56.04
CA SER A 203 -1.33 20.91 -56.05
C SER A 203 -1.30 19.39 -56.20
N LEU A 204 -0.59 18.68 -55.32
CA LEU A 204 -0.72 17.23 -55.18
C LEU A 204 -1.02 16.87 -53.70
N PRO A 205 -2.25 16.40 -53.38
CA PRO A 205 -2.54 15.85 -52.07
C PRO A 205 -1.79 14.52 -51.90
N LEU A 206 -0.96 14.42 -50.86
CA LEU A 206 -0.34 13.17 -50.45
C LEU A 206 -1.45 12.20 -49.98
N LEU A 207 -1.60 11.08 -50.68
CA LEU A 207 -2.44 9.97 -50.23
C LEU A 207 -1.91 9.41 -48.90
N PRO A 208 -2.76 9.14 -47.90
CA PRO A 208 -2.33 8.44 -46.69
C PRO A 208 -1.83 7.03 -47.06
N SER A 209 -0.66 6.67 -46.54
CA SER A 209 -0.15 5.29 -46.62
C SER A 209 -1.20 4.33 -46.03
N LEU A 210 -1.60 3.33 -46.82
CA LEU A 210 -2.51 2.25 -46.41
C LEU A 210 -1.80 1.12 -45.63
N TYR A 211 -0.53 1.30 -45.29
CA TYR A 211 0.23 0.41 -44.42
C TYR A 211 0.33 1.03 -43.03
N GLY A 212 0.06 0.21 -42.00
CA GLY A 212 -0.03 0.66 -40.59
C GLY A 212 1.10 1.60 -40.20
N ALA A 213 0.76 2.69 -39.50
CA ALA A 213 1.74 3.69 -39.10
C ALA A 213 2.88 3.03 -38.30
N PRO A 214 4.15 3.38 -38.60
CA PRO A 214 5.29 2.83 -37.88
C PRO A 214 5.17 3.12 -36.38
N ARG A 215 5.60 2.18 -35.55
CA ARG A 215 5.50 2.34 -34.10
C ARG A 215 6.53 3.37 -33.64
N LYS A 216 6.04 4.48 -33.09
CA LYS A 216 6.88 5.53 -32.51
C LYS A 216 7.29 5.15 -31.09
N ILE A 217 8.59 4.99 -30.86
CA ILE A 217 9.15 4.66 -29.54
C ILE A 217 9.82 5.89 -28.96
N ASP A 218 9.32 6.35 -27.82
CA ASP A 218 9.91 7.42 -27.01
C ASP A 218 11.09 6.85 -26.20
N LYS A 219 12.32 7.25 -26.54
CA LYS A 219 13.55 6.75 -25.90
C LYS A 219 13.82 7.38 -24.52
N ARG A 220 12.89 8.17 -23.98
CA ARG A 220 12.93 8.59 -22.57
C ARG A 220 12.39 7.53 -21.61
N TRP A 221 11.73 6.49 -22.12
CA TRP A 221 11.31 5.36 -21.28
C TRP A 221 12.53 4.68 -20.66
N CYS A 222 12.58 4.67 -19.34
CA CYS A 222 13.61 3.98 -18.57
C CYS A 222 12.99 2.81 -17.81
N ARG A 223 13.56 1.62 -17.98
CA ARG A 223 13.18 0.42 -17.25
C ARG A 223 13.77 0.46 -15.84
N LEU A 224 12.97 0.05 -14.87
CA LEU A 224 13.38 -0.16 -13.48
C LEU A 224 13.05 -1.61 -13.13
N ASP A 225 14.05 -2.34 -12.65
CA ASP A 225 13.90 -3.69 -12.12
C ASP A 225 13.86 -3.61 -10.60
N ILE A 226 12.74 -4.03 -10.01
CA ILE A 226 12.49 -3.96 -8.56
C ILE A 226 12.56 -5.37 -8.00
N ARG A 227 13.42 -5.54 -7.00
CA ARG A 227 13.52 -6.76 -6.20
C ARG A 227 12.87 -6.55 -4.84
N ILE A 228 12.15 -7.57 -4.37
CA ILE A 228 11.65 -7.69 -3.01
C ILE A 228 12.24 -8.97 -2.42
N GLU A 229 12.83 -8.88 -1.23
CA GLU A 229 13.47 -9.99 -0.53
C GLU A 229 12.87 -10.16 0.86
N ASN A 230 12.60 -11.40 1.26
CA ASN A 230 12.23 -11.72 2.63
C ASN A 230 13.50 -11.94 3.45
N ILE A 231 13.93 -10.91 4.16
CA ILE A 231 15.11 -10.93 5.04
C ILE A 231 14.75 -11.29 6.49
N GLY A 232 13.45 -11.49 6.77
CA GLY A 232 12.93 -11.93 8.05
C GLY A 232 13.08 -13.42 8.30
N LYS A 233 12.64 -13.87 9.48
CA LYS A 233 12.66 -15.28 9.92
C LYS A 233 11.32 -15.99 9.73
N THR A 234 10.31 -15.31 9.21
CA THR A 234 8.93 -15.78 9.06
C THR A 234 8.55 -15.97 7.60
N VAL A 235 7.58 -16.86 7.35
CA VAL A 235 6.97 -16.99 6.03
C VAL A 235 5.89 -15.93 5.88
N ILE A 236 6.04 -15.06 4.89
CA ILE A 236 5.06 -14.03 4.56
C ILE A 236 3.97 -14.64 3.68
N LYS A 237 2.71 -14.28 3.91
CA LYS A 237 1.60 -14.67 3.05
C LYS A 237 0.96 -13.43 2.43
N THR A 238 0.24 -13.63 1.34
CA THR A 238 -0.48 -12.58 0.59
C THR A 238 0.28 -11.24 0.42
N PRO A 239 1.57 -11.24 0.04
CA PRO A 239 2.35 -10.02 -0.05
C PRO A 239 1.79 -9.07 -1.11
N LYS A 240 1.87 -7.78 -0.83
CA LYS A 240 1.52 -6.71 -1.76
C LYS A 240 2.54 -5.59 -1.65
N LEU A 241 3.05 -5.12 -2.78
CA LEU A 241 3.91 -3.94 -2.84
C LEU A 241 3.22 -2.86 -3.65
N ILE A 242 3.03 -1.69 -3.03
CA ILE A 242 2.60 -0.48 -3.72
C ILE A 242 3.83 0.38 -3.95
N VAL A 243 3.98 0.89 -5.17
CA VAL A 243 5.09 1.76 -5.56
C VAL A 243 4.55 2.98 -6.28
N PHE A 244 5.08 4.15 -5.95
CA PHE A 244 4.62 5.41 -6.51
C PHE A 244 5.69 6.49 -6.50
N PHE A 245 5.47 7.50 -7.36
CA PHE A 245 6.29 8.68 -7.49
C PHE A 245 5.48 9.93 -7.13
N ARG A 246 6.14 11.05 -6.83
CA ARG A 246 5.42 12.33 -6.77
C ARG A 246 4.97 12.72 -8.18
N ALA A 247 3.89 13.49 -8.27
CA ALA A 247 3.27 13.80 -9.56
C ALA A 247 4.18 14.65 -10.45
N GLU A 248 5.06 15.44 -9.84
CA GLU A 248 6.05 16.31 -10.45
C GLU A 248 7.33 15.58 -10.91
N ASP A 249 7.62 14.39 -10.37
CA ASP A 249 8.88 13.67 -10.63
C ASP A 249 8.83 12.87 -11.94
N ILE A 250 7.63 12.51 -12.42
CA ILE A 250 7.46 11.67 -13.60
C ILE A 250 6.37 12.21 -14.53
N VAL A 251 6.57 12.02 -15.83
CA VAL A 251 5.56 12.31 -16.86
C VAL A 251 4.63 11.11 -17.04
N LYS A 252 5.18 9.90 -17.07
CA LYS A 252 4.45 8.64 -17.29
C LYS A 252 5.07 7.49 -16.50
N ILE A 253 4.24 6.50 -16.20
CA ILE A 253 4.61 5.19 -15.66
C ILE A 253 3.84 4.10 -16.43
N ASP A 254 4.48 2.97 -16.64
CA ASP A 254 3.98 1.83 -17.40
C ASP A 254 4.19 0.52 -16.64
N ASP A 255 3.15 -0.33 -16.62
CA ASP A 255 3.15 -1.65 -16.01
C ASP A 255 3.45 -2.79 -17.00
N HIS A 256 3.87 -2.44 -18.23
CA HIS A 256 4.14 -3.35 -19.34
C HIS A 256 2.97 -4.26 -19.73
N PHE A 257 1.74 -3.94 -19.28
CA PHE A 257 0.56 -4.74 -19.60
C PHE A 257 -0.23 -4.16 -20.77
N SER A 258 -0.44 -4.99 -21.81
CA SER A 258 -1.31 -4.63 -22.94
C SER A 258 -2.17 -5.81 -23.40
N TYR A 259 -3.42 -5.50 -23.73
CA TYR A 259 -4.33 -6.45 -24.37
C TYR A 259 -3.94 -6.67 -25.84
N CYS A 260 -4.06 -7.90 -26.30
CA CYS A 260 -3.92 -8.23 -27.70
C CYS A 260 -5.12 -7.66 -28.47
N GLY A 261 -4.82 -6.83 -29.48
CA GLY A 261 -5.82 -6.14 -30.32
C GLY A 261 -5.71 -6.46 -31.82
N GLY A 262 -5.04 -7.56 -32.20
CA GLY A 262 -4.80 -7.91 -33.61
C GLY A 262 -6.08 -7.91 -34.46
N TRP A 263 -6.05 -7.17 -35.58
CA TRP A 263 -7.21 -6.97 -36.46
C TRP A 263 -7.68 -8.25 -37.16
N CYS A 264 -6.77 -9.20 -37.40
CA CYS A 264 -7.03 -10.46 -38.11
C CYS A 264 -7.28 -11.68 -37.20
N MET A 265 -7.37 -11.49 -35.88
CA MET A 265 -7.58 -12.58 -34.93
C MET A 265 -9.07 -12.87 -34.68
N ASP A 266 -9.40 -14.15 -34.51
CA ASP A 266 -10.73 -14.57 -34.07
C ASP A 266 -11.08 -14.01 -32.68
N GLY A 267 -12.36 -13.72 -32.46
CA GLY A 267 -12.85 -13.11 -31.23
C GLY A 267 -12.65 -13.99 -29.99
N ALA A 268 -12.82 -15.31 -30.12
CA ALA A 268 -12.65 -16.25 -29.02
C ALA A 268 -11.16 -16.48 -28.71
N GLU A 269 -10.33 -16.59 -29.74
CA GLU A 269 -8.87 -16.70 -29.60
C GLU A 269 -8.29 -15.46 -28.88
N ARG A 270 -8.74 -14.26 -29.28
CA ARG A 270 -8.34 -13.00 -28.62
C ARG A 270 -8.75 -12.97 -27.15
N ALA A 271 -9.97 -13.40 -26.83
CA ALA A 271 -10.45 -13.46 -25.45
C ALA A 271 -9.63 -14.44 -24.61
N GLN A 272 -9.30 -15.62 -25.15
CA GLN A 272 -8.49 -16.61 -24.46
C GLN A 272 -7.05 -16.11 -24.20
N ILE A 273 -6.42 -15.48 -25.19
CA ILE A 273 -5.09 -14.88 -25.03
C ILE A 273 -5.10 -13.79 -23.96
N ASN A 274 -6.09 -12.90 -23.99
CA ASN A 274 -6.21 -11.82 -23.02
C ASN A 274 -6.51 -12.33 -21.61
N ALA A 275 -7.38 -13.35 -21.46
CA ALA A 275 -7.64 -14.00 -20.18
C ALA A 275 -6.39 -14.70 -19.63
N SER A 276 -5.61 -15.36 -20.49
CA SER A 276 -4.35 -15.97 -20.09
C SER A 276 -3.34 -14.92 -19.61
N ARG A 277 -3.19 -13.79 -20.35
CA ARG A 277 -2.34 -12.66 -19.94
C ARG A 277 -2.78 -12.09 -18.60
N GLU A 278 -4.07 -11.89 -18.40
CA GLU A 278 -4.63 -11.36 -17.15
C GLU A 278 -4.40 -12.31 -15.97
N ALA A 279 -4.51 -13.63 -16.18
CA ALA A 279 -4.22 -14.65 -15.18
C ALA A 279 -2.72 -14.75 -14.78
N GLN A 280 -1.82 -14.19 -15.58
CA GLN A 280 -0.38 -14.10 -15.28
C GLN A 280 0.04 -12.70 -14.82
N ARG A 281 -0.89 -11.74 -14.76
CA ARG A 281 -0.58 -10.36 -14.42
C ARG A 281 -0.29 -10.24 -12.93
N GLU A 282 0.87 -9.67 -12.61
CA GLU A 282 1.26 -9.38 -11.24
C GLU A 282 1.33 -7.87 -10.96
N VAL A 283 1.49 -7.02 -11.98
CA VAL A 283 1.62 -5.56 -11.82
C VAL A 283 0.38 -4.86 -12.34
N PHE A 284 -0.19 -3.96 -11.55
CA PHE A 284 -1.44 -3.26 -11.83
C PHE A 284 -1.26 -1.76 -11.67
N LYS A 285 -1.50 -1.01 -12.75
CA LYS A 285 -1.64 0.45 -12.64
C LYS A 285 -2.94 0.83 -11.93
N THR A 286 -2.79 1.43 -10.75
CA THR A 286 -3.92 1.82 -9.88
C THR A 286 -4.22 3.32 -9.95
N HIS A 287 -3.19 4.14 -10.11
CA HIS A 287 -3.32 5.59 -10.35
C HIS A 287 -2.31 6.06 -11.41
N LYS A 288 -2.35 7.35 -11.77
CA LYS A 288 -1.50 7.93 -12.82
C LYS A 288 0.01 7.71 -12.58
N ASN A 289 0.42 7.70 -11.31
CA ASN A 289 1.80 7.67 -10.82
C ASN A 289 2.05 6.51 -9.83
N GLN A 290 1.17 5.49 -9.80
CA GLN A 290 1.21 4.39 -8.83
C GLN A 290 0.95 3.04 -9.50
N LEU A 291 1.82 2.08 -9.20
CA LEU A 291 1.66 0.67 -9.54
C LEU A 291 1.49 -0.17 -8.27
N GLU A 292 0.78 -1.27 -8.40
CA GLU A 292 0.59 -2.27 -7.36
C GLU A 292 1.07 -3.63 -7.87
N TYR A 293 2.08 -4.19 -7.21
CA TYR A 293 2.59 -5.53 -7.45
C TYR A 293 1.94 -6.53 -6.48
N ARG A 294 1.31 -7.55 -7.07
CA ARG A 294 0.62 -8.67 -6.41
C ARG A 294 1.24 -9.96 -6.94
N PRO A 295 2.18 -10.56 -6.20
CA PRO A 295 2.82 -11.79 -6.62
C PRO A 295 1.81 -12.94 -6.71
N LYS A 296 1.90 -13.75 -7.75
CA LYS A 296 0.98 -14.85 -8.02
C LYS A 296 1.06 -15.95 -6.98
N SER A 297 2.28 -16.32 -6.59
CA SER A 297 2.47 -17.18 -5.43
C SER A 297 2.20 -16.37 -4.17
N SER A 298 1.17 -16.73 -3.40
CA SER A 298 0.80 -16.01 -2.19
C SER A 298 1.66 -16.34 -0.97
N VAL A 299 2.72 -17.14 -1.13
CA VAL A 299 3.60 -17.58 -0.03
C VAL A 299 5.03 -17.17 -0.35
N PHE A 300 5.64 -16.38 0.53
CA PHE A 300 6.97 -15.84 0.36
C PHE A 300 7.84 -16.28 1.54
N VAL A 301 8.64 -17.33 1.31
CA VAL A 301 9.45 -17.99 2.34
C VAL A 301 10.69 -17.17 2.66
N GLN A 302 11.38 -17.54 3.75
CA GLN A 302 12.58 -16.84 4.19
C GLN A 302 13.71 -16.92 3.15
N MET A 303 14.51 -15.86 3.04
CA MET A 303 15.64 -15.75 2.09
C MET A 303 15.27 -15.87 0.61
N ASP A 304 13.98 -15.92 0.29
CA ASP A 304 13.49 -15.90 -1.08
C ASP A 304 13.42 -14.46 -1.60
N HIS A 305 13.41 -14.30 -2.93
CA HIS A 305 13.26 -13.01 -3.58
C HIS A 305 12.27 -13.07 -4.75
N ARG A 306 11.73 -11.92 -5.11
CA ARG A 306 10.85 -11.76 -6.27
C ARG A 306 11.18 -10.48 -6.99
N ASP A 307 11.17 -10.59 -8.31
CA ASP A 307 11.51 -9.49 -9.20
C ASP A 307 10.31 -9.14 -10.06
N PHE A 308 10.10 -7.85 -10.27
CA PHE A 308 9.21 -7.33 -11.31
C PHE A 308 9.83 -6.10 -11.93
N HIS A 309 9.35 -5.73 -13.13
CA HIS A 309 9.85 -4.56 -13.83
C HIS A 309 8.74 -3.57 -14.11
N MET A 310 9.13 -2.32 -14.26
CA MET A 310 8.27 -1.25 -14.72
C MET A 310 9.05 -0.29 -15.60
N SER A 311 8.38 0.69 -16.18
CA SER A 311 9.08 1.80 -16.81
C SER A 311 8.48 3.14 -16.46
N ILE A 312 9.32 4.16 -16.49
CA ILE A 312 8.94 5.55 -16.27
C ILE A 312 9.49 6.45 -17.37
N ILE A 313 8.84 7.59 -17.56
CA ILE A 313 9.45 8.77 -18.19
C ILE A 313 9.66 9.79 -17.07
N PRO A 314 10.90 10.10 -16.66
CA PRO A 314 11.16 11.13 -15.67
C PRO A 314 10.74 12.50 -16.18
N ALA A 315 10.40 13.42 -15.27
CA ALA A 315 10.16 14.81 -15.63
C ALA A 315 11.44 15.48 -16.17
N ASP A 316 11.29 16.41 -17.09
CA ASP A 316 12.43 17.09 -17.72
C ASP A 316 13.18 17.94 -16.67
N GLY A 317 14.52 17.92 -16.71
CA GLY A 317 15.37 18.75 -15.86
C GLY A 317 15.63 18.22 -14.43
N ILE A 318 15.02 17.12 -14.02
CA ILE A 318 15.33 16.48 -12.74
C ILE A 318 16.64 15.69 -12.82
N ARG A 319 17.44 15.73 -11.74
CA ARG A 319 18.68 14.95 -11.62
C ARG A 319 18.55 13.75 -10.69
N LYS A 320 17.53 13.78 -9.84
CA LYS A 320 17.28 12.78 -8.81
C LYS A 320 15.78 12.75 -8.50
N LEU A 321 15.23 11.56 -8.32
CA LEU A 321 13.87 11.34 -7.83
C LEU A 321 13.83 10.11 -6.92
N ASP A 322 12.79 10.02 -6.10
CA ASP A 322 12.61 8.89 -5.18
C ASP A 322 11.43 8.00 -5.62
N LEU A 323 11.67 6.69 -5.67
CA LEU A 323 10.62 5.69 -5.74
C LEU A 323 10.13 5.38 -4.33
N ILE A 324 8.92 5.80 -4.01
CA ILE A 324 8.27 5.55 -2.72
C ILE A 324 7.59 4.20 -2.78
N TRP A 325 7.82 3.36 -1.78
CA TRP A 325 7.23 2.04 -1.71
C TRP A 325 6.59 1.74 -0.35
N ARG A 326 5.52 0.95 -0.39
CA ARG A 326 4.78 0.45 0.77
C ARG A 326 4.52 -1.03 0.58
N PHE A 327 5.10 -1.83 1.46
CA PHE A 327 4.87 -3.26 1.56
C PHE A 327 3.77 -3.55 2.58
N LEU A 328 2.87 -4.49 2.24
CA LEU A 328 1.74 -4.92 3.05
C LEU A 328 1.62 -6.44 3.00
N CYS A 329 1.49 -7.08 4.16
CA CYS A 329 1.05 -8.47 4.31
C CYS A 329 0.36 -8.63 5.67
N GLU A 330 -0.53 -9.62 5.83
CA GLU A 330 -1.25 -9.95 7.08
C GLU A 330 -1.29 -8.81 8.14
N ASP A 331 -0.43 -8.92 9.17
CA ASP A 331 -0.31 -8.00 10.29
C ASP A 331 1.04 -7.22 10.26
N TYR A 332 1.71 -7.14 9.10
CA TYR A 332 3.01 -6.47 8.91
C TYR A 332 2.99 -5.49 7.74
N HIS A 333 3.62 -4.34 7.93
CA HIS A 333 3.84 -3.36 6.88
C HIS A 333 5.20 -2.69 7.04
N LYS A 334 5.77 -2.28 5.92
CA LYS A 334 7.02 -1.50 5.89
C LYS A 334 6.95 -0.51 4.74
N GLU A 335 7.50 0.67 4.95
CA GLU A 335 7.61 1.70 3.93
C GLU A 335 9.07 2.08 3.75
N GLY A 336 9.40 2.60 2.58
CA GLY A 336 10.72 3.12 2.31
C GLY A 336 10.80 3.86 0.99
N LEU A 337 12.03 4.24 0.67
CA LEU A 337 12.39 5.02 -0.50
C LEU A 337 13.57 4.34 -1.18
N LEU A 338 13.55 4.33 -2.52
CA LEU A 338 14.73 4.02 -3.34
C LEU A 338 15.08 5.24 -4.17
N THR A 339 16.37 5.47 -4.36
CA THR A 339 16.86 6.66 -5.07
C THR A 339 17.10 6.36 -6.55
N ILE A 340 16.64 7.23 -7.43
CA ILE A 340 16.91 7.15 -8.87
C ILE A 340 17.69 8.40 -9.27
N ASN A 341 18.89 8.21 -9.79
CA ASN A 341 19.69 9.27 -10.42
C ASN A 341 19.33 9.35 -11.90
N VAL A 342 19.25 10.58 -12.44
CA VAL A 342 18.84 10.82 -13.84
C VAL A 342 19.97 11.50 -14.58
N GLU A 343 20.52 10.79 -15.57
CA GLU A 343 21.61 11.25 -16.43
C GLU A 343 21.13 11.26 -17.90
N PRO A 344 20.55 12.37 -18.38
CA PRO A 344 20.00 12.42 -19.73
C PRO A 344 21.09 12.28 -20.80
N LYS A 345 20.83 11.44 -21.80
CA LYS A 345 21.66 11.33 -23.00
C LYS A 345 21.11 12.27 -24.07
N ILE A 346 21.95 13.17 -24.56
CA ILE A 346 21.55 14.18 -25.54
C ILE A 346 22.35 13.96 -26.82
N ASP A 347 21.65 13.57 -27.88
CA ASP A 347 22.23 13.44 -29.22
C ASP A 347 22.16 14.78 -29.97
N GLU A 348 23.24 15.13 -30.65
CA GLU A 348 23.32 16.34 -31.46
C GLU A 348 22.82 16.10 -32.89
N CYS A 349 21.93 16.97 -33.36
CA CYS A 349 21.45 16.97 -34.74
C CYS A 349 21.59 18.37 -35.33
N ILE A 350 22.13 18.48 -36.55
CA ILE A 350 22.18 19.74 -37.29
C ILE A 350 21.20 19.63 -38.45
N LYS A 351 20.22 20.54 -38.48
CA LYS A 351 19.24 20.62 -39.56
C LYS A 351 19.48 21.89 -40.36
N THR A 352 19.91 21.74 -41.62
CA THR A 352 20.05 22.87 -42.52
C THR A 352 18.75 23.06 -43.31
N ILE A 353 18.13 24.23 -43.16
CA ILE A 353 16.99 24.67 -43.96
C ILE A 353 17.53 25.63 -45.01
N VAL A 354 17.42 25.22 -46.28
CA VAL A 354 17.79 26.08 -47.40
C VAL A 354 16.62 27.04 -47.67
N VAL A 355 16.90 28.34 -47.58
CA VAL A 355 15.92 29.40 -47.88
C VAL A 355 16.24 30.04 -49.23
N HIS A 356 15.20 30.37 -49.97
CA HIS A 356 15.31 30.95 -51.31
C HIS A 356 14.92 32.43 -51.35
N ASP A 357 14.31 32.92 -50.26
CA ASP A 357 14.16 34.34 -49.97
C ASP A 357 15.15 34.74 -48.86
N LYS A 358 15.85 35.86 -49.05
CA LYS A 358 16.76 36.42 -48.05
C LYS A 358 16.02 36.88 -46.79
N SER A 359 14.73 37.20 -46.89
CA SER A 359 13.90 37.59 -45.74
C SER A 359 13.63 36.43 -44.75
N GLU A 360 13.75 35.18 -45.21
CA GLU A 360 13.53 33.96 -44.41
C GLU A 360 14.80 33.47 -43.70
N LEU A 361 15.94 34.14 -43.91
CA LEU A 361 17.20 33.78 -43.27
C LEU A 361 17.16 34.20 -41.79
N LYS A 362 17.24 33.22 -40.89
CA LYS A 362 17.20 33.44 -39.44
C LYS A 362 18.53 33.07 -38.78
N SER A 363 18.73 33.57 -37.56
CA SER A 363 19.80 33.09 -36.68
C SER A 363 19.59 31.62 -36.32
N GLU A 364 20.66 30.93 -35.92
CA GLU A 364 20.57 29.53 -35.49
C GLU A 364 19.57 29.37 -34.34
N GLU A 365 18.68 28.38 -34.46
CA GLU A 365 17.69 28.04 -33.43
C GLU A 365 18.05 26.68 -32.82
N VAL A 366 18.04 26.59 -31.48
CA VAL A 366 18.35 25.35 -30.74
C VAL A 366 17.10 24.86 -30.01
N SER A 367 16.72 23.61 -30.21
CA SER A 367 15.61 22.97 -29.50
C SER A 367 16.00 21.58 -28.98
N ILE A 368 15.58 21.23 -27.76
CA ILE A 368 15.74 19.89 -27.20
C ILE A 368 14.37 19.20 -27.21
N THR A 369 14.29 18.03 -27.83
CA THR A 369 13.06 17.25 -27.92
C THR A 369 13.30 15.79 -27.51
N ALA A 370 12.24 15.08 -27.16
CA ALA A 370 12.31 13.64 -26.93
C ALA A 370 12.86 12.92 -28.17
N LYS A 371 13.77 11.97 -27.98
CA LYS A 371 14.24 11.12 -29.07
C LYS A 371 13.16 10.09 -29.40
N ILE A 372 12.54 10.21 -30.57
CA ILE A 372 11.53 9.28 -31.07
C ILE A 372 12.12 8.51 -32.24
N ILE A 373 12.11 7.18 -32.16
CA ILE A 373 12.45 6.30 -33.29
C ILE A 373 11.18 5.70 -33.88
N GLU A 374 11.19 5.41 -35.18
CA GLU A 374 10.13 4.71 -35.89
C GLU A 374 10.57 3.26 -36.12
N GLU A 375 9.78 2.30 -35.61
CA GLU A 375 9.92 0.85 -35.85
C GLU A 375 8.91 0.32 -36.87
#